data_AF-A0A838JYX0-F1
#
_entry.id   AF-A0A838JYX0-F1
#
_cell.length_a   1.000
_cell.length_b   1.000
_cell.length_c   1.000
_cell.angle_alpha   90.00
_cell.angle_beta   90.00
_cell.angle_gamma   90.00
#
_symmetry.space_group_name_H-M   'P 1'
#
loop_
_entity.id
_entity.type
_entity.pdbx_description
1 polymer ?
#
loop_
_entity_poly.entity_id
_entity_poly.type
_entity_poly.pdbx_seq_one_letter_code
_entity_poly.pdbx_strand_id
1 'polypeptide(L)'
;MDLMELARGGRFEEVPRKLLPRLVHPSRIDDATLTSTVVGMARAIGPRAFVCQERAIIERPDVRQHLVDVSCPTLVLCGREDALTPLYLSEELADGIPGARLRVVEGCGHLSTLEHPEEVTAAFREWLESP
;
A
#
# COMPACT_ATOMS: atom_id res chain seq x y z
N MET A 1 12.57 18.01 -5.93
CA MET A 1 13.68 17.12 -5.54
C MET A 1 13.09 15.75 -5.39
N ASP A 2 13.64 14.80 -6.14
CA ASP A 2 13.19 13.42 -6.15
C ASP A 2 13.46 12.76 -4.78
N LEU A 3 12.60 11.83 -4.35
CA LEU A 3 12.75 11.13 -3.08
C LEU A 3 13.99 10.24 -3.08
N MET A 4 14.35 9.64 -4.23
CA MET A 4 15.58 8.87 -4.35
C MET A 4 16.82 9.79 -4.29
N GLU A 5 16.76 11.00 -4.86
CA GLU A 5 17.83 12.00 -4.70
C GLU A 5 18.02 12.39 -3.23
N LEU A 6 16.95 12.64 -2.49
CA LEU A 6 17.01 12.92 -1.04
C LEU A 6 17.67 11.76 -0.28
N ALA A 7 17.26 10.53 -0.55
CA ALA A 7 17.82 9.35 0.09
C ALA A 7 19.31 9.16 -0.22
N ARG A 8 19.74 9.36 -1.48
CA ARG A 8 21.15 9.27 -1.89
C ARG A 8 22.00 10.40 -1.32
N GLY A 9 21.43 11.60 -1.20
CA GLY A 9 22.10 12.80 -0.71
C GLY A 9 22.22 12.91 0.81
N GLY A 10 21.96 11.83 1.56
CA GLY A 10 22.05 11.82 3.03
C GLY A 10 20.89 12.50 3.75
N ARG A 11 19.81 12.85 3.04
CA ARG A 11 18.62 13.55 3.58
C ARG A 11 17.43 12.60 3.75
N PHE A 12 17.70 11.36 4.10
CA PHE A 12 16.68 10.31 4.19
C PHE A 12 15.58 10.61 5.20
N GLU A 13 15.88 11.32 6.30
CA GLU A 13 14.88 11.71 7.32
C GLU A 13 13.74 12.60 6.77
N GLU A 14 13.94 13.22 5.60
CA GLU A 14 12.88 13.99 4.93
C GLU A 14 11.95 13.13 4.09
N VAL A 15 12.39 11.93 3.68
CA VAL A 15 11.60 11.03 2.83
C VAL A 15 10.33 10.54 3.53
N PRO A 16 10.38 9.97 4.75
CA PRO A 16 9.17 9.53 5.45
C PRO A 16 8.20 10.68 5.69
N ARG A 17 8.70 11.88 6.02
CA ARG A 17 7.87 13.07 6.24
C ARG A 17 7.13 13.52 4.98
N LYS A 18 7.76 13.40 3.81
CA LYS A 18 7.16 13.75 2.53
C LYS A 18 6.19 12.69 2.03
N LEU A 19 6.43 11.41 2.34
CA LEU A 19 5.57 10.30 1.95
C LEU A 19 4.34 10.14 2.84
N LEU A 20 4.46 10.43 4.13
CA LEU A 20 3.42 10.16 5.13
C LEU A 20 2.03 10.70 4.73
N PRO A 21 1.85 11.95 4.25
CA PRO A 21 0.53 12.44 3.84
C PRO A 21 -0.09 11.71 2.63
N ARG A 22 0.69 10.92 1.90
CA ARG A 22 0.20 10.06 0.81
C ARG A 22 -0.04 8.62 1.25
N LEU A 23 0.54 8.21 2.39
CA LEU A 23 0.47 6.84 2.90
C LEU A 23 -0.74 6.60 3.81
N VAL A 24 -1.15 7.60 4.58
CA VAL A 24 -2.27 7.48 5.52
C VAL A 24 -3.42 8.39 5.13
N HIS A 25 -4.64 8.01 5.50
CA HIS A 25 -5.83 8.82 5.30
C HIS A 25 -5.66 10.20 5.98
N PRO A 26 -6.13 11.31 5.37
CA PRO A 26 -5.96 12.65 5.94
C PRO A 26 -6.48 12.81 7.37
N SER A 27 -7.57 12.11 7.74
CA SER A 27 -8.12 12.16 9.12
C SER A 27 -7.24 11.46 10.16
N ARG A 28 -6.24 10.67 9.74
CA ARG A 28 -5.33 9.92 10.61
C ARG A 28 -3.94 10.54 10.69
N ILE A 29 -3.69 11.68 10.03
CA ILE A 29 -2.36 12.30 9.99
C ILE A 29 -1.89 12.79 11.36
N ASP A 30 -2.82 13.13 12.26
CA ASP A 30 -2.52 13.57 13.63
C ASP A 30 -2.43 12.40 14.63
N ASP A 31 -2.64 11.15 14.18
CA ASP A 31 -2.46 9.96 15.01
C ASP A 31 -0.96 9.70 15.23
N ALA A 32 -0.45 10.15 16.38
CA ALA A 32 0.97 10.03 16.73
C ALA A 32 1.45 8.57 16.78
N THR A 33 0.61 7.62 17.18
CA THR A 33 0.98 6.20 17.27
C THR A 33 1.15 5.62 15.87
N LEU A 34 0.18 5.85 14.99
CA LEU A 34 0.24 5.41 13.60
C LEU A 34 1.43 6.04 12.87
N THR A 35 1.52 7.37 12.90
CA THR A 35 2.54 8.11 12.14
C THR A 35 3.96 7.81 12.62
N SER A 36 4.18 7.68 13.94
CA SER A 36 5.49 7.28 14.48
C SER A 36 5.87 5.85 14.08
N THR A 37 4.89 4.93 14.01
CA THR A 37 5.11 3.56 13.51
C THR A 37 5.54 3.57 12.05
N VAL A 38 4.85 4.31 11.18
CA VAL A 38 5.19 4.43 9.74
C VAL A 38 6.59 5.03 9.56
N VAL A 39 6.92 6.10 10.27
CA VAL A 39 8.25 6.72 10.22
C VAL A 39 9.32 5.77 10.77
N GLY A 40 9.01 5.02 11.84
CA GLY A 40 9.90 4.01 12.41
C GLY A 40 10.22 2.89 11.43
N MET A 41 9.21 2.36 10.72
CA MET A 41 9.41 1.35 9.66
C MET A 41 10.32 1.86 8.55
N ALA A 42 10.10 3.09 8.07
CA ALA A 42 10.93 3.67 7.02
C ALA A 42 12.40 3.85 7.48
N ARG A 43 12.63 4.29 8.73
CA ARG A 43 13.97 4.37 9.33
C ARG A 43 14.65 3.01 9.44
N ALA A 44 13.91 1.97 9.83
CA ALA A 44 14.44 0.61 9.94
C ALA A 44 14.89 0.04 8.58
N ILE A 45 14.19 0.38 7.49
CA ILE A 45 14.57 0.04 6.11
C ILE A 45 15.84 0.81 5.69
N GLY A 46 15.86 2.12 5.93
CA GLY A 46 17.00 3.00 5.63
C GLY A 46 17.15 3.37 4.14
N PRO A 47 18.05 4.32 3.83
CA PRO A 47 18.12 4.97 2.52
C PRO A 47 18.50 4.04 1.37
N ARG A 48 19.45 3.13 1.61
CA ARG A 48 19.91 2.20 0.57
C ARG A 48 18.77 1.28 0.12
N ALA A 49 18.05 0.69 1.07
CA ALA A 49 16.96 -0.22 0.77
C ALA A 49 15.79 0.52 0.14
N PHE A 50 15.44 1.73 0.62
CA PHE A 50 14.44 2.59 -0.01
C PHE A 50 14.76 2.84 -1.50
N VAL A 51 15.99 3.26 -1.83
CA VAL A 51 16.40 3.48 -3.23
C VAL A 51 16.31 2.19 -4.06
N CYS A 52 16.65 1.04 -3.48
CA CYS A 52 16.49 -0.24 -4.17
C CYS A 52 15.01 -0.59 -4.40
N GLN A 53 14.11 -0.31 -3.45
CA GLN A 53 12.67 -0.53 -3.59
C GLN A 53 12.06 0.36 -4.68
N GLU A 54 12.36 1.66 -4.66
CA GLU A 54 11.89 2.61 -5.68
C GLU A 54 12.35 2.20 -7.08
N ARG A 55 13.64 1.82 -7.23
CA ARG A 55 14.15 1.31 -8.50
C ARG A 55 13.42 0.03 -8.93
N ALA A 56 13.19 -0.90 -8.01
CA ALA A 56 12.46 -2.13 -8.32
C ALA A 56 11.01 -1.86 -8.76
N ILE A 57 10.34 -0.86 -8.18
CA ILE A 57 8.99 -0.45 -8.57
C ILE A 57 9.01 0.16 -9.98
N ILE A 58 9.94 1.09 -10.25
CA ILE A 58 10.07 1.80 -11.54
C ILE A 58 10.41 0.83 -12.68
N GLU A 59 11.31 -0.12 -12.43
CA GLU A 59 11.78 -1.07 -13.44
C GLU A 59 10.86 -2.29 -13.59
N ARG A 60 9.84 -2.44 -12.74
CA ARG A 60 8.95 -3.61 -12.77
C ARG A 60 8.15 -3.63 -14.08
N PRO A 61 8.23 -4.71 -14.88
CA PRO A 61 7.41 -4.84 -16.07
C PRO A 61 5.92 -4.90 -15.71
N ASP A 62 5.09 -4.40 -16.60
CA ASP A 62 3.65 -4.57 -16.50
C ASP A 62 3.27 -6.03 -16.75
N VAL A 63 2.56 -6.62 -15.79
CA VAL A 63 2.13 -8.02 -15.79
C VAL A 63 0.61 -8.17 -15.82
N ARG A 64 -0.16 -7.09 -16.09
CA ARG A 64 -1.63 -7.13 -16.14
C ARG A 64 -2.18 -8.18 -17.10
N GLN A 65 -1.46 -8.49 -18.17
CA GLN A 65 -1.83 -9.54 -19.13
C GLN A 65 -1.95 -10.94 -18.49
N HIS A 66 -1.30 -11.17 -17.34
CA HIS A 66 -1.29 -12.45 -16.63
C HIS A 66 -2.37 -12.56 -15.55
N LEU A 67 -3.19 -11.52 -15.32
CA LEU A 67 -4.25 -11.59 -14.31
C LEU A 67 -5.25 -12.70 -14.60
N VAL A 68 -5.53 -12.95 -15.89
CA VAL A 68 -6.41 -14.04 -16.35
C VAL A 68 -5.87 -15.44 -16.02
N ASP A 69 -4.55 -15.56 -15.83
CA ASP A 69 -3.89 -16.84 -15.55
C ASP A 69 -4.00 -17.24 -14.07
N VAL A 70 -4.46 -16.33 -13.18
CA VAL A 70 -4.63 -16.61 -11.75
C VAL A 70 -5.83 -17.54 -11.54
N SER A 71 -5.56 -18.77 -11.08
CA SER A 71 -6.56 -19.83 -10.94
C SER A 71 -6.93 -20.19 -9.50
N CYS A 72 -6.38 -19.48 -8.50
CA CYS A 72 -6.71 -19.68 -7.09
C CYS A 72 -7.71 -18.63 -6.60
N PRO A 73 -8.50 -18.94 -5.53
CA PRO A 73 -9.31 -17.93 -4.86
C PRO A 73 -8.47 -16.69 -4.56
N THR A 74 -9.01 -15.51 -4.83
CA THR A 74 -8.29 -14.24 -4.72
C THR A 74 -9.16 -13.18 -4.07
N LEU A 75 -8.58 -12.46 -3.11
CA LEU A 75 -9.14 -11.25 -2.52
C LEU A 75 -8.23 -10.06 -2.88
N VAL A 76 -8.80 -9.04 -3.50
CA VAL A 76 -8.19 -7.72 -3.64
C VAL A 76 -8.75 -6.84 -2.53
N LEU A 77 -7.88 -6.29 -1.67
CA LEU A 77 -8.28 -5.42 -0.56
C LEU A 77 -7.49 -4.11 -0.63
N CYS A 78 -8.18 -2.97 -0.57
CA CYS A 78 -7.57 -1.65 -0.60
C CYS A 78 -8.33 -0.64 0.27
N GLY A 79 -7.66 0.47 0.61
CA GLY A 79 -8.32 1.65 1.17
C GLY A 79 -9.01 2.46 0.08
N ARG A 80 -10.16 3.06 0.39
CA ARG A 80 -10.94 3.89 -0.54
C ARG A 80 -10.17 5.14 -1.00
N GLU A 81 -9.42 5.77 -0.09
CA GLU A 81 -8.71 7.02 -0.31
C GLU A 81 -7.18 6.82 -0.46
N ASP A 82 -6.76 5.63 -0.88
CA ASP A 82 -5.36 5.36 -1.19
C ASP A 82 -4.83 6.31 -2.30
N ALA A 83 -3.88 7.18 -1.94
CA ALA A 83 -3.31 8.18 -2.83
C ALA A 83 -2.07 7.69 -3.61
N LEU A 84 -1.58 6.49 -3.33
CA LEU A 84 -0.47 5.85 -4.05
C LEU A 84 -0.99 4.87 -5.09
N THR A 85 -1.98 4.08 -4.72
CA THR A 85 -2.69 3.12 -5.58
C THR A 85 -4.18 3.39 -5.52
N PRO A 86 -4.70 4.38 -6.27
CA PRO A 86 -6.12 4.75 -6.21
C PRO A 86 -7.05 3.59 -6.54
N LEU A 87 -8.27 3.63 -6.00
CA LEU A 87 -9.27 2.54 -6.05
C LEU A 87 -9.40 1.88 -7.44
N TYR A 88 -9.41 2.66 -8.51
CA TYR A 88 -9.58 2.14 -9.88
C TYR A 88 -8.50 1.11 -10.28
N LEU A 89 -7.31 1.16 -9.68
CA LEU A 89 -6.26 0.15 -9.91
C LEU A 89 -6.59 -1.18 -9.22
N SER A 90 -7.21 -1.13 -8.05
CA SER A 90 -7.69 -2.34 -7.36
C SER A 90 -8.95 -2.91 -8.05
N GLU A 91 -9.81 -2.06 -8.60
CA GLU A 91 -10.91 -2.47 -9.47
C GLU A 91 -10.37 -3.17 -10.73
N GLU A 92 -9.38 -2.58 -11.42
CA GLU A 92 -8.72 -3.21 -12.58
C GLU A 92 -8.11 -4.58 -12.24
N LEU A 93 -7.48 -4.72 -11.07
CA LEU A 93 -6.93 -6.00 -10.62
C LEU A 93 -8.04 -7.03 -10.36
N ALA A 94 -9.13 -6.65 -9.71
CA ALA A 94 -10.24 -7.55 -9.41
C ALA A 94 -10.97 -7.99 -10.68
N ASP A 95 -11.21 -7.07 -11.62
CA ASP A 95 -11.85 -7.35 -12.90
C ASP A 95 -10.99 -8.25 -13.80
N GLY A 96 -9.66 -8.15 -13.69
CA GLY A 96 -8.72 -8.95 -14.47
C GLY A 96 -8.54 -10.40 -13.96
N ILE A 97 -8.89 -10.69 -12.71
CA ILE A 97 -8.68 -12.01 -12.09
C ILE A 97 -10.00 -12.79 -12.02
N PRO A 98 -10.12 -13.95 -12.69
CA PRO A 98 -11.33 -14.76 -12.67
C PRO A 98 -11.75 -15.14 -11.24
N GLY A 99 -12.95 -14.67 -10.85
CA GLY A 99 -13.52 -14.99 -9.54
C GLY A 99 -12.90 -14.25 -8.35
N ALA A 100 -12.06 -13.23 -8.58
CA ALA A 100 -11.58 -12.38 -7.50
C ALA A 100 -12.73 -11.63 -6.83
N ARG A 101 -12.58 -11.39 -5.52
CA ARG A 101 -13.45 -10.51 -4.74
C ARG A 101 -12.71 -9.22 -4.44
N LEU A 102 -13.40 -8.08 -4.56
CA LEU A 102 -12.87 -6.78 -4.14
C LEU A 102 -13.47 -6.39 -2.78
N ARG A 103 -12.62 -6.04 -1.82
CA ARG A 103 -13.00 -5.44 -0.53
C ARG A 103 -12.39 -4.06 -0.40
N VAL A 104 -13.25 -3.04 -0.32
CA VAL A 104 -12.84 -1.65 -0.10
C VAL A 104 -13.06 -1.29 1.36
N VAL A 105 -12.03 -0.74 2.00
CA VAL A 105 -12.10 -0.19 3.36
C VAL A 105 -12.37 1.31 3.24
N GLU A 106 -13.50 1.78 3.76
CA GLU A 106 -13.90 3.19 3.67
C GLU A 106 -13.14 4.06 4.70
N GLY A 107 -12.81 5.31 4.34
CA GLY A 107 -12.06 6.21 5.23
C GLY A 107 -10.65 5.73 5.54
N CYS A 108 -9.96 5.15 4.56
CA CYS A 108 -8.70 4.42 4.67
C CYS A 108 -7.75 4.78 3.53
N GLY A 109 -6.50 5.08 3.88
CA GLY A 109 -5.44 5.38 2.93
C GLY A 109 -4.73 4.14 2.39
N HIS A 110 -3.42 4.27 2.14
CA HIS A 110 -2.61 3.20 1.56
C HIS A 110 -2.28 2.10 2.56
N LEU A 111 -2.18 2.43 3.85
CA LEU A 111 -1.70 1.51 4.88
C LEU A 111 -2.88 0.88 5.63
N SER A 112 -3.78 0.23 4.90
CA SER A 112 -5.04 -0.29 5.44
C SER A 112 -4.89 -1.21 6.64
N THR A 113 -3.83 -2.04 6.67
CA THR A 113 -3.51 -2.93 7.79
C THR A 113 -3.08 -2.20 9.06
N LEU A 114 -2.63 -0.95 8.97
CA LEU A 114 -2.29 -0.10 10.11
C LEU A 114 -3.41 0.88 10.47
N GLU A 115 -4.17 1.34 9.48
CA GLU A 115 -5.24 2.32 9.68
C GLU A 115 -6.52 1.69 10.24
N HIS A 116 -6.89 0.51 9.75
CA HIS A 116 -8.10 -0.23 10.13
C HIS A 116 -7.81 -1.74 10.33
N PRO A 117 -6.92 -2.09 11.29
CA PRO A 117 -6.46 -3.47 11.47
C PRO A 117 -7.60 -4.45 11.77
N GLU A 118 -8.62 -4.05 12.52
CA GLU A 118 -9.75 -4.91 12.87
C GLU A 118 -10.61 -5.24 11.64
N GLU A 119 -10.92 -4.25 10.80
CA GLU A 119 -11.72 -4.46 9.59
C GLU A 119 -10.96 -5.32 8.58
N VAL A 120 -9.67 -5.03 8.36
CA VAL A 120 -8.84 -5.83 7.44
C VAL A 120 -8.71 -7.28 7.94
N THR A 121 -8.51 -7.47 9.25
CA THR A 121 -8.43 -8.83 9.83
C THR A 121 -9.75 -9.59 9.68
N ALA A 122 -10.89 -8.91 9.87
CA ALA A 122 -12.21 -9.52 9.67
C ALA A 122 -12.42 -9.92 8.20
N ALA A 123 -12.07 -9.06 7.25
CA ALA A 123 -12.16 -9.36 5.82
C ALA A 123 -11.29 -10.55 5.41
N PHE A 124 -10.06 -10.64 5.94
CA PHE A 124 -9.20 -11.80 5.70
C PHE A 124 -9.79 -13.08 6.28
N ARG A 125 -10.33 -13.03 7.49
CA ARG A 125 -10.98 -14.20 8.11
C ARG A 125 -12.19 -14.67 7.30
N GLU A 126 -13.09 -13.76 6.92
CA GLU A 126 -14.26 -14.07 6.09
C GLU A 126 -13.86 -14.73 4.77
N TRP A 127 -12.81 -14.21 4.12
CA TRP A 127 -12.32 -14.78 2.87
C TRP A 127 -11.66 -16.16 3.07
N LEU A 128 -10.88 -16.35 4.13
CA LEU A 128 -10.24 -17.64 4.43
C LEU A 128 -11.23 -18.73 4.84
N GLU A 129 -12.34 -18.35 5.47
CA GLU A 129 -13.42 -19.25 5.89
C GLU A 129 -14.46 -19.47 4.77
N SER A 130 -14.39 -18.68 3.69
CA SER A 130 -15.24 -18.88 2.52
C SER A 130 -14.83 -20.16 1.77
N PRO A 131 -15.80 -21.02 1.39
CA PRO A 131 -15.53 -22.23 0.63
C PRO A 131 -15.02 -21.97 -0.79
#